data_AF-A0A8C7K8X6-F1
#
_entry.id   AF-A0A8C7K8X6-F1
#
_cell.length_a   1.000
_cell.length_b   1.000
_cell.length_c   1.000
_cell.angle_alpha   90.00
_cell.angle_beta   90.00
_cell.angle_gamma   90.00
#
_symmetry.space_group_name_H-M   'P 1'
#
loop_
_entity.id
_entity.type
_entity.pdbx_description
1 polymer ?
#
loop_
_entity_poly.entity_id
_entity_poly.type
_entity_poly.pdbx_seq_one_letter_code
_entity_poly.pdbx_strand_id
1 'polypeptide(L)'
;MMPPYWSLGFHLCRWGLPDVQWNDLDYADKRRVFTFDPQRFVDLPDMVKEFHQKGMKYILILDPGISSTSPPGTYPPFDEGQRRGVFIRNSTGQTLLGKVWPGPTAFPDFTNPETQSWWEDCIREFHSRVPLDGLWIDMNEPASFVQGSVEGCPDSDLDSPPYVPPVIGGQLNTGTLCMSAQQNLSTHYNLHNLYGLTEASATHSALVKVRGSRPFVLSRSSFPGIGRFSGVWTGDVRSDWEQLRYSIPAVLLFGLFGVPLVGADVCGFGGDTTEELCVRWTQLGAFYPFMRNHNDKPNAPQEPYVFGQEAQTAMRSAVMLRYSLLPFLYTLFYHAHTSADTVATPLFLQFPSDPNCQTIDRQFLWGSSLLVSPVLEQGAVELAAYLPPGTWYSLHNGQPFYSKGQYLLLPAPLDTINVHVREGHIIPQQEPGLTTSASRSNPFLLTVALSAGGWAWGDLFWDDGDSLDTFQRGDYSYVIFIAGQVGDVENGALDGLVLGGLRVFGVPSPPRYVWANGKKVWDFSYQTDTKVSCSCLRYLYRVQN
;
A
#
# COMPACT_ATOMS: atom_id res chain seq x y z
N MET A 1 0.22 7.78 -8.66
CA MET A 1 -1.24 8.02 -8.75
C MET A 1 -1.75 8.39 -7.37
N MET A 2 -2.88 9.12 -7.27
CA MET A 2 -3.55 9.29 -5.98
C MET A 2 -4.37 8.03 -5.67
N PRO A 3 -4.08 7.28 -4.58
CA PRO A 3 -4.88 6.12 -4.22
C PRO A 3 -6.27 6.53 -3.71
N PRO A 4 -7.27 5.64 -3.76
CA PRO A 4 -8.46 5.83 -2.95
C PRO A 4 -8.10 5.67 -1.46
N TYR A 5 -8.75 6.43 -0.57
CA TYR A 5 -8.42 6.46 0.85
C TYR A 5 -8.53 5.07 1.51
N TRP A 6 -9.51 4.28 1.10
CA TRP A 6 -9.74 2.94 1.64
C TRP A 6 -8.57 1.98 1.36
N SER A 7 -7.77 2.21 0.31
CA SER A 7 -6.63 1.34 -0.01
C SER A 7 -5.41 1.59 0.87
N LEU A 8 -5.51 2.55 1.79
CA LEU A 8 -4.51 2.79 2.83
C LEU A 8 -4.86 2.05 4.13
N GLY A 9 -6.04 1.44 4.22
CA GLY A 9 -6.45 0.61 5.35
C GLY A 9 -5.61 -0.66 5.49
N PHE A 10 -6.04 -1.56 6.38
CA PHE A 10 -5.45 -2.89 6.52
C PHE A 10 -6.13 -3.88 5.58
N HIS A 11 -5.32 -4.62 4.82
CA HIS A 11 -5.77 -5.62 3.85
C HIS A 11 -5.46 -7.03 4.39
N LEU A 12 -6.41 -7.95 4.26
CA LEU A 12 -6.21 -9.35 4.64
C LEU A 12 -6.54 -10.27 3.46
N CYS A 13 -5.57 -11.10 3.08
CA CYS A 13 -5.70 -12.09 2.01
C CYS A 13 -5.71 -13.52 2.57
N ARG A 14 -6.69 -13.70 3.47
CA ARG A 14 -7.32 -14.91 4.01
C ARG A 14 -8.55 -14.43 4.81
N TRP A 15 -9.50 -15.28 5.17
CA TRP A 15 -10.76 -14.84 5.80
C TRP A 15 -10.54 -13.98 7.06
N GLY A 16 -11.27 -12.88 7.26
CA GLY A 16 -11.22 -12.11 8.53
C GLY A 16 -12.03 -10.81 8.54
N LEU A 17 -11.73 -9.89 9.47
CA LEU A 17 -12.37 -8.56 9.61
C LEU A 17 -11.41 -7.39 9.27
N PRO A 18 -10.91 -7.26 8.02
CA PRO A 18 -10.11 -6.11 7.55
C PRO A 18 -10.95 -4.94 7.02
N ASP A 19 -10.31 -3.86 6.57
CA ASP A 19 -10.94 -2.87 5.67
C ASP A 19 -11.25 -3.47 4.31
N VAL A 20 -10.32 -4.28 3.83
CA VAL A 20 -10.35 -4.86 2.50
C VAL A 20 -10.10 -6.35 2.61
N GLN A 21 -11.10 -7.14 2.22
CA GLN A 21 -11.00 -8.59 2.14
C GLN A 21 -10.54 -9.00 0.74
N TRP A 22 -9.63 -9.97 0.69
CA TRP A 22 -9.06 -10.45 -0.56
C TRP A 22 -9.30 -11.95 -0.72
N ASN A 23 -9.40 -12.41 -1.97
CA ASN A 23 -9.30 -13.81 -2.31
C ASN A 23 -8.22 -14.03 -3.39
N ASP A 24 -7.37 -15.02 -3.12
CA ASP A 24 -6.50 -15.66 -4.11
C ASP A 24 -7.31 -16.59 -5.03
N LEU A 25 -6.67 -17.33 -5.93
CA LEU A 25 -7.25 -18.17 -6.99
C LEU A 25 -8.23 -19.25 -6.52
N ASP A 26 -8.38 -19.46 -5.20
CA ASP A 26 -9.40 -20.33 -4.65
C ASP A 26 -10.82 -19.90 -5.06
N TYR A 27 -11.06 -18.60 -5.32
CA TYR A 27 -12.37 -18.13 -5.81
C TYR A 27 -12.72 -18.68 -7.19
N ALA A 28 -11.73 -18.89 -8.05
CA ALA A 28 -11.91 -19.12 -9.48
C ALA A 28 -12.26 -20.59 -9.79
N ASP A 29 -13.21 -20.82 -10.71
CA ASP A 29 -13.58 -22.17 -11.14
C ASP A 29 -12.42 -22.81 -11.91
N LYS A 30 -11.82 -23.86 -11.32
CA LYS A 30 -10.61 -24.52 -11.82
C LYS A 30 -9.47 -23.53 -12.10
N ARG A 31 -9.37 -22.47 -11.29
CA ARG A 31 -8.35 -21.40 -11.41
C ARG A 31 -8.42 -20.61 -12.73
N ARG A 32 -9.59 -20.60 -13.39
CA ARG A 32 -9.82 -19.79 -14.59
C ARG A 32 -10.32 -18.41 -14.17
N VAL A 33 -9.56 -17.37 -14.51
CA VAL A 33 -9.93 -15.98 -14.23
C VAL A 33 -11.26 -15.60 -14.90
N PHE A 34 -11.94 -14.56 -14.39
CA PHE A 34 -13.30 -14.14 -14.80
C PHE A 34 -14.40 -15.20 -14.59
N THR A 35 -14.15 -16.19 -13.74
CA THR A 35 -15.12 -17.17 -13.26
C THR A 35 -15.08 -17.23 -11.74
N PHE A 36 -16.07 -17.86 -11.10
CA PHE A 36 -15.97 -18.25 -9.70
C PHE A 36 -16.52 -19.67 -9.51
N ASP A 37 -15.97 -20.37 -8.53
CA ASP A 37 -16.27 -21.78 -8.26
C ASP A 37 -17.75 -21.94 -7.86
N PRO A 38 -18.55 -22.68 -8.64
CA PRO A 38 -19.99 -22.78 -8.42
C PRO A 38 -20.38 -23.62 -7.19
N GLN A 39 -19.41 -24.24 -6.50
CA GLN A 39 -19.65 -25.03 -5.29
C GLN A 39 -19.12 -24.30 -4.05
N ARG A 40 -17.90 -23.77 -4.11
CA ARG A 40 -17.22 -23.14 -2.96
C ARG A 40 -17.50 -21.65 -2.83
N PHE A 41 -17.85 -20.99 -3.93
CA PHE A 41 -18.03 -19.53 -4.02
C PHE A 41 -19.36 -19.18 -4.71
N VAL A 42 -20.39 -20.03 -4.54
CA VAL A 42 -21.72 -19.86 -5.16
C VAL A 42 -22.39 -18.53 -4.78
N ASP A 43 -22.14 -18.07 -3.56
CA ASP A 43 -22.66 -16.86 -2.94
C ASP A 43 -21.65 -15.70 -2.93
N LEU A 44 -20.58 -15.78 -3.74
CA LEU A 44 -19.58 -14.73 -3.86
C LEU A 44 -20.20 -13.34 -4.13
N PRO A 45 -21.18 -13.15 -5.03
CA PRO A 45 -21.85 -11.87 -5.20
C PRO A 45 -22.50 -11.32 -3.92
N ASP A 46 -23.17 -12.19 -3.15
CA ASP A 46 -23.86 -11.82 -1.92
C ASP A 46 -22.87 -11.50 -0.79
N MET A 47 -21.78 -12.26 -0.68
CA MET A 47 -20.69 -11.99 0.24
C MET A 47 -20.07 -10.59 0.01
N VAL A 48 -19.78 -10.25 -1.24
CA VAL A 48 -19.22 -8.92 -1.59
C VAL A 48 -20.21 -7.80 -1.25
N LYS A 49 -21.50 -8.02 -1.51
CA LYS A 49 -22.55 -7.06 -1.12
C LYS A 49 -22.63 -6.87 0.40
N GLU A 50 -22.47 -7.93 1.19
CA GLU A 50 -22.41 -7.83 2.65
C GLU A 50 -21.19 -7.03 3.12
N PHE A 51 -20.02 -7.24 2.51
CA PHE A 51 -18.83 -6.43 2.80
C PHE A 51 -19.08 -4.94 2.53
N HIS A 52 -19.69 -4.61 1.38
CA HIS A 52 -20.03 -3.23 1.06
C HIS A 52 -21.01 -2.60 2.05
N GLN A 53 -22.02 -3.35 2.52
CA GLN A 53 -22.95 -2.89 3.55
C GLN A 53 -22.25 -2.57 4.89
N LYS A 54 -21.14 -3.24 5.19
CA LYS A 54 -20.30 -2.98 6.37
C LYS A 54 -19.23 -1.92 6.13
N GLY A 55 -19.22 -1.28 4.96
CA GLY A 55 -18.23 -0.27 4.58
C GLY A 55 -16.85 -0.84 4.26
N MET A 56 -16.74 -2.15 4.04
CA MET A 56 -15.52 -2.83 3.60
C MET A 56 -15.40 -2.76 2.07
N LYS A 57 -14.27 -3.25 1.57
CA LYS A 57 -13.95 -3.36 0.14
C LYS A 57 -13.51 -4.78 -0.21
N TYR A 58 -13.57 -5.15 -1.48
CA TYR A 58 -13.23 -6.48 -1.95
C TYR A 58 -12.31 -6.46 -3.18
N ILE A 59 -11.25 -7.27 -3.11
CA ILE A 59 -10.24 -7.42 -4.16
C ILE A 59 -10.04 -8.92 -4.47
N LEU A 60 -9.80 -9.25 -5.74
CA LEU A 60 -9.34 -10.58 -6.14
C LEU A 60 -8.05 -10.51 -6.95
N ILE A 61 -7.34 -11.64 -6.93
CA ILE A 61 -6.27 -11.92 -7.87
C ILE A 61 -6.79 -12.13 -9.29
N LEU A 62 -6.05 -11.63 -10.27
CA LEU A 62 -6.31 -11.75 -11.69
C LEU A 62 -4.98 -12.03 -12.41
N ASP A 63 -4.80 -13.27 -12.85
CA ASP A 63 -3.64 -13.64 -13.67
C ASP A 63 -3.85 -13.28 -15.15
N PRO A 64 -2.78 -12.95 -15.89
CA PRO A 64 -2.87 -12.72 -17.34
C PRO A 64 -3.13 -14.01 -18.13
N GLY A 65 -2.73 -15.17 -17.61
CA GLY A 65 -2.83 -16.45 -18.32
C GLY A 65 -4.28 -16.92 -18.53
N ILE A 66 -4.74 -16.95 -19.79
CA ILE A 66 -6.09 -17.37 -20.16
C ILE A 66 -6.11 -18.84 -20.57
N SER A 67 -6.82 -19.68 -19.79
CA SER A 67 -6.95 -21.12 -20.05
C SER A 67 -7.41 -21.43 -21.48
N SER A 68 -6.64 -22.26 -22.18
CA SER A 68 -6.89 -22.66 -23.57
C SER A 68 -7.49 -24.07 -23.71
N THR A 69 -7.87 -24.71 -22.60
CA THR A 69 -8.27 -26.12 -22.56
C THR A 69 -9.79 -26.34 -22.45
N SER A 70 -10.56 -25.25 -22.32
CA SER A 70 -12.02 -25.34 -22.24
C SER A 70 -12.62 -25.70 -23.61
N PRO A 71 -13.72 -26.48 -23.67
CA PRO A 71 -14.42 -26.72 -24.93
C PRO A 71 -14.83 -25.40 -25.60
N PRO A 72 -14.78 -25.31 -26.95
CA PRO A 72 -15.16 -24.09 -27.66
C PRO A 72 -16.55 -23.58 -27.26
N GLY A 73 -16.65 -22.27 -26.99
CA GLY A 73 -17.90 -21.61 -26.60
C GLY A 73 -18.28 -21.76 -25.12
N THR A 74 -17.40 -22.32 -24.29
CA THR A 74 -17.66 -22.51 -22.84
C THR A 74 -16.81 -21.63 -21.94
N TYR A 75 -15.86 -20.87 -22.49
CA TYR A 75 -15.01 -19.98 -21.73
C TYR A 75 -14.78 -18.68 -22.51
N PRO A 76 -15.73 -17.73 -22.43
CA PRO A 76 -15.73 -16.50 -23.22
C PRO A 76 -14.42 -15.71 -23.22
N PRO A 77 -13.67 -15.58 -22.10
CA PRO A 77 -12.38 -14.88 -22.15
C PRO A 77 -11.42 -15.46 -23.20
N PHE A 78 -11.34 -16.79 -23.33
CA PHE A 78 -10.50 -17.42 -24.35
C PHE A 78 -11.13 -17.36 -25.75
N ASP A 79 -12.40 -17.75 -25.86
CA ASP A 79 -13.11 -17.81 -27.14
C ASP A 79 -13.10 -16.44 -27.85
N GLU A 80 -13.41 -15.38 -27.11
CA GLU A 80 -13.45 -14.02 -27.62
C GLU A 80 -12.05 -13.45 -27.83
N GLY A 81 -11.10 -13.76 -26.95
CA GLY A 81 -9.70 -13.35 -27.13
C GLY A 81 -9.10 -13.95 -28.41
N GLN A 82 -9.39 -15.22 -28.70
CA GLN A 82 -8.97 -15.89 -29.92
C GLN A 82 -9.64 -15.26 -31.16
N ARG A 83 -10.94 -14.97 -31.08
CA ARG A 83 -11.71 -14.33 -32.17
C ARG A 83 -11.18 -12.93 -32.51
N ARG A 84 -10.80 -12.16 -31.50
CA ARG A 84 -10.25 -10.79 -31.63
C ARG A 84 -8.75 -10.77 -31.89
N GLY A 85 -8.07 -11.90 -31.76
CA GLY A 85 -6.64 -12.03 -32.00
C GLY A 85 -5.76 -11.30 -30.99
N VAL A 86 -6.17 -11.26 -29.72
CA VAL A 86 -5.53 -10.47 -28.63
C VAL A 86 -4.33 -11.16 -27.99
N PHE A 87 -4.08 -12.43 -28.28
CA PHE A 87 -3.01 -13.20 -27.65
C PHE A 87 -1.67 -13.04 -28.36
N ILE A 88 -0.59 -13.14 -27.58
CA ILE A 88 0.79 -13.28 -28.05
C ILE A 88 0.88 -14.50 -28.98
N ARG A 89 1.61 -14.34 -30.09
CA ARG A 89 1.74 -15.38 -31.11
C ARG A 89 3.14 -15.95 -31.16
N ASN A 90 3.27 -17.21 -31.55
CA ASN A 90 4.56 -17.82 -31.86
C ASN A 90 5.07 -17.34 -33.24
N SER A 91 6.23 -17.82 -33.65
CA SER A 91 6.85 -17.48 -34.93
C SER A 91 6.07 -17.95 -36.17
N THR A 92 5.13 -18.89 -36.03
CA THR A 92 4.25 -19.35 -37.12
C THR A 92 2.95 -18.55 -37.22
N GLY A 93 2.74 -17.57 -36.33
CA GLY A 93 1.55 -16.73 -36.28
C GLY A 93 0.36 -17.36 -35.54
N GLN A 94 0.55 -18.51 -34.89
CA GLN A 94 -0.44 -19.15 -34.03
C GLN A 94 -0.35 -18.61 -32.61
N THR A 95 -1.43 -18.73 -31.83
CA THR A 95 -1.43 -18.35 -30.41
C THR A 95 -0.37 -19.14 -29.65
N LEU A 96 0.56 -18.44 -29.00
CA LEU A 96 1.56 -19.09 -28.16
C LEU A 96 0.91 -19.57 -26.86
N LEU A 97 1.16 -20.82 -26.50
CA LEU A 97 0.66 -21.41 -25.27
C LEU A 97 1.81 -21.66 -24.30
N GLY A 98 1.78 -20.99 -23.16
CA GLY A 98 2.59 -21.35 -21.99
C GLY A 98 1.78 -22.24 -21.04
N LYS A 99 2.14 -22.24 -19.76
CA LYS A 99 1.41 -22.99 -18.73
C LYS A 99 1.43 -22.25 -17.41
N VAL A 100 0.27 -22.00 -16.82
CA VAL A 100 0.15 -21.50 -15.45
C VAL A 100 -0.91 -22.29 -14.67
N TRP A 101 -1.55 -21.68 -13.67
CA TRP A 101 -2.43 -22.31 -12.71
C TRP A 101 -3.59 -23.15 -13.28
N PRO A 102 -4.33 -22.71 -14.32
CA PRO A 102 -5.38 -23.52 -14.97
C PRO A 102 -4.84 -24.52 -16.01
N GLY A 103 -3.52 -24.70 -16.14
CA GLY A 103 -2.90 -25.55 -17.16
C GLY A 103 -2.38 -24.74 -18.35
N PRO A 104 -2.45 -25.29 -19.59
CA PRO A 104 -2.08 -24.55 -20.80
C PRO A 104 -2.87 -23.24 -20.94
N THR A 105 -2.14 -22.16 -21.23
CA THR A 105 -2.70 -20.80 -21.27
C THR A 105 -2.15 -19.97 -22.42
N ALA A 106 -3.03 -19.19 -23.04
CA ALA A 106 -2.64 -18.09 -23.90
C ALA A 106 -2.39 -16.82 -23.07
N PHE A 107 -1.51 -15.95 -23.55
CA PHE A 107 -1.12 -14.73 -22.86
C PHE A 107 -1.60 -13.52 -23.66
N PRO A 108 -2.41 -12.61 -23.09
CA PRO A 108 -2.83 -11.39 -23.75
C PRO A 108 -1.63 -10.51 -24.10
N ASP A 109 -1.68 -9.90 -25.27
CA ASP A 109 -0.73 -8.89 -25.70
C ASP A 109 -1.28 -7.50 -25.36
N PHE A 110 -0.92 -6.95 -24.21
CA PHE A 110 -1.39 -5.63 -23.76
C PHE A 110 -0.83 -4.45 -24.57
N THR A 111 0.07 -4.71 -25.53
CA THR A 111 0.54 -3.71 -26.49
C THR A 111 -0.38 -3.56 -27.70
N ASN A 112 -1.33 -4.48 -27.88
CA ASN A 112 -2.38 -4.41 -28.88
C ASN A 112 -3.57 -3.58 -28.34
N PRO A 113 -4.01 -2.50 -29.03
CA PRO A 113 -5.18 -1.73 -28.63
C PRO A 113 -6.47 -2.56 -28.50
N GLU A 114 -6.61 -3.61 -29.30
CA GLU A 114 -7.77 -4.50 -29.25
C GLU A 114 -7.81 -5.30 -27.93
N THR A 115 -6.64 -5.66 -27.39
CA THR A 115 -6.51 -6.33 -26.09
C THR A 115 -7.02 -5.45 -24.96
N GLN A 116 -6.81 -4.12 -25.02
CA GLN A 116 -7.31 -3.21 -23.99
C GLN A 116 -8.83 -3.23 -23.93
N SER A 117 -9.49 -3.20 -25.09
CA SER A 117 -10.95 -3.26 -25.19
C SER A 117 -11.49 -4.63 -24.74
N TRP A 118 -10.84 -5.72 -25.14
CA TRP A 118 -11.19 -7.06 -24.68
C TRP A 118 -11.02 -7.25 -23.17
N TRP A 119 -9.94 -6.73 -22.60
CA TRP A 119 -9.69 -6.80 -21.16
C TRP A 119 -10.73 -6.01 -20.37
N GLU A 120 -11.08 -4.81 -20.86
CA GLU A 120 -12.15 -4.00 -20.29
C GLU A 120 -13.50 -4.72 -20.34
N ASP A 121 -13.84 -5.37 -21.46
CA ASP A 121 -15.08 -6.13 -21.60
C ASP A 121 -15.14 -7.31 -20.61
N CYS A 122 -14.05 -8.06 -20.47
CA CYS A 122 -13.94 -9.16 -19.50
C CYS A 122 -14.10 -8.66 -18.05
N ILE A 123 -13.43 -7.56 -17.69
CA ILE A 123 -13.54 -6.95 -16.36
C ILE A 123 -14.97 -6.44 -16.12
N ARG A 124 -15.59 -5.77 -17.10
CA ARG A 124 -16.96 -5.25 -16.98
C ARG A 124 -17.98 -6.37 -16.78
N GLU A 125 -17.86 -7.46 -17.54
CA GLU A 125 -18.75 -8.62 -17.46
C GLU A 125 -18.58 -9.41 -16.16
N PHE A 126 -17.37 -9.45 -15.60
CA PHE A 126 -17.18 -10.04 -14.28
C PHE A 126 -17.69 -9.12 -13.17
N HIS A 127 -17.41 -7.81 -13.26
CA HIS A 127 -17.86 -6.80 -12.31
C HIS A 127 -19.40 -6.70 -12.22
N SER A 128 -20.12 -6.92 -13.33
CA SER A 128 -21.59 -6.93 -13.34
C SER A 128 -22.19 -8.06 -12.48
N ARG A 129 -21.42 -9.12 -12.24
CA ARG A 129 -21.81 -10.27 -11.41
C ARG A 129 -21.25 -10.17 -10.00
N VAL A 130 -20.01 -9.69 -9.86
CA VAL A 130 -19.31 -9.55 -8.58
C VAL A 130 -18.75 -8.11 -8.51
N PRO A 131 -19.34 -7.19 -7.73
CA PRO A 131 -18.96 -5.77 -7.77
C PRO A 131 -17.63 -5.54 -7.05
N LEU A 132 -16.52 -5.57 -7.78
CA LEU A 132 -15.16 -5.45 -7.24
C LEU A 132 -14.75 -4.01 -6.97
N ASP A 133 -13.85 -3.82 -6.00
CA ASP A 133 -13.29 -2.50 -5.69
C ASP A 133 -11.90 -2.26 -6.29
N GLY A 134 -11.18 -3.34 -6.61
CA GLY A 134 -9.86 -3.30 -7.20
C GLY A 134 -9.41 -4.67 -7.69
N LEU A 135 -8.26 -4.71 -8.35
CA LEU A 135 -7.69 -5.93 -8.91
C LEU A 135 -6.23 -6.08 -8.49
N TRP A 136 -5.89 -7.29 -8.08
CA TRP A 136 -4.52 -7.73 -7.86
C TRP A 136 -4.07 -8.48 -9.10
N ILE A 137 -3.20 -7.88 -9.91
CA ILE A 137 -2.65 -8.52 -11.10
C ILE A 137 -1.34 -9.22 -10.76
N ASP A 138 -1.34 -10.54 -10.87
CA ASP A 138 -0.22 -11.40 -10.50
C ASP A 138 0.32 -12.18 -11.70
N MET A 139 1.45 -12.84 -11.56
CA MET A 139 2.03 -13.71 -12.60
C MET A 139 2.39 -12.96 -13.90
N ASN A 140 2.62 -11.66 -13.80
CA ASN A 140 2.70 -10.74 -14.93
C ASN A 140 4.12 -10.27 -15.29
N GLU A 141 5.12 -11.11 -15.01
CA GLU A 141 6.45 -10.97 -15.58
C GLU A 141 6.49 -11.03 -17.12
N PRO A 142 5.74 -11.88 -17.86
CA PRO A 142 4.74 -12.90 -17.48
C PRO A 142 5.35 -14.24 -17.07
N ALA A 143 4.86 -14.82 -15.99
CA ALA A 143 5.33 -16.11 -15.50
C ALA A 143 4.77 -17.28 -16.31
N SER A 144 5.59 -18.30 -16.54
CA SER A 144 5.20 -19.59 -17.12
C SER A 144 5.90 -20.74 -16.41
N PHE A 145 5.15 -21.80 -16.09
CA PHE A 145 5.64 -23.04 -15.48
C PHE A 145 6.35 -23.97 -16.46
N VAL A 146 6.30 -23.66 -17.76
CA VAL A 146 7.12 -24.28 -18.79
C VAL A 146 8.06 -23.24 -19.38
N GLN A 147 9.25 -23.68 -19.74
CA GLN A 147 10.25 -22.83 -20.35
C GLN A 147 9.83 -22.48 -21.78
N GLY A 148 9.49 -21.22 -22.01
CA GLY A 148 9.08 -20.75 -23.33
C GLY A 148 7.63 -21.04 -23.68
N SER A 149 7.35 -22.25 -24.18
CA SER A 149 5.99 -22.65 -24.56
C SER A 149 5.79 -24.15 -24.35
N VAL A 150 4.54 -24.61 -24.42
CA VAL A 150 4.20 -26.05 -24.38
C VAL A 150 4.79 -26.83 -25.57
N GLU A 151 5.18 -26.15 -26.64
CA GLU A 151 5.82 -26.71 -27.83
C GLU A 151 7.33 -26.43 -27.88
N GLY A 152 7.89 -25.79 -26.84
CA GLY A 152 9.26 -25.27 -26.84
C GLY A 152 9.40 -23.93 -27.58
N CYS A 153 10.63 -23.49 -27.80
CA CYS A 153 10.94 -22.28 -28.55
C CYS A 153 11.70 -22.62 -29.83
N PRO A 154 11.59 -21.78 -30.88
CA PRO A 154 12.41 -21.94 -32.07
C PRO A 154 13.89 -21.71 -31.73
N ASP A 155 14.78 -22.32 -32.52
CA ASP A 155 16.19 -21.99 -32.50
C ASP A 155 16.38 -20.65 -33.23
N SER A 156 16.53 -19.57 -32.47
CA SER A 156 16.63 -18.21 -32.98
C SER A 156 17.63 -17.38 -32.18
N ASP A 157 18.23 -16.38 -32.82
CA ASP A 157 19.15 -15.44 -32.16
C ASP A 157 18.48 -14.65 -31.02
N LEU A 158 17.14 -14.60 -30.96
CA LEU A 158 16.41 -13.97 -29.85
C LEU A 158 16.26 -14.91 -28.65
N ASP A 159 16.06 -16.20 -28.89
CA ASP A 159 15.95 -17.22 -27.84
C ASP A 159 17.34 -17.67 -27.33
N SER A 160 18.37 -17.54 -28.17
CA SER A 160 19.78 -17.85 -27.88
C SER A 160 20.70 -16.69 -28.28
N PRO A 161 20.62 -15.53 -27.63
CA PRO A 161 21.42 -14.36 -28.02
C PRO A 161 22.91 -14.56 -27.75
N PRO A 162 23.79 -13.85 -28.47
CA PRO A 162 25.24 -13.95 -28.30
C PRO A 162 25.73 -13.52 -26.90
N TYR A 163 24.92 -12.74 -26.19
CA TYR A 163 25.14 -12.38 -24.80
C TYR A 163 23.84 -12.56 -24.01
N VAL A 164 23.90 -13.37 -22.96
CA VAL A 164 22.83 -13.55 -21.97
C VAL A 164 23.27 -12.88 -20.67
N PRO A 165 22.54 -11.88 -20.16
CA PRO A 165 22.79 -11.33 -18.82
C PRO A 165 22.73 -12.44 -17.75
N PRO A 166 23.28 -12.23 -16.54
CA PRO A 166 23.28 -13.24 -15.48
C PRO A 166 21.90 -13.42 -14.83
N VAL A 167 20.92 -13.85 -15.62
CA VAL A 167 19.55 -14.17 -15.18
C VAL A 167 19.51 -15.55 -14.51
N ILE A 168 18.53 -15.73 -13.63
CA ILE A 168 18.27 -17.03 -13.00
C ILE A 168 17.95 -18.06 -14.10
N GLY A 169 18.58 -19.25 -14.02
CA GLY A 169 18.47 -20.31 -15.02
C GLY A 169 19.34 -20.14 -16.27
N GLY A 170 20.00 -18.99 -16.44
CA GLY A 170 20.98 -18.77 -17.52
C GLY A 170 20.39 -18.66 -18.93
N GLN A 171 19.06 -18.61 -19.08
CA GLN A 171 18.37 -18.44 -20.36
C GLN A 171 17.23 -17.45 -20.20
N LEU A 172 17.04 -16.56 -21.19
CA LEU A 172 16.05 -15.48 -21.11
C LEU A 172 14.60 -15.96 -20.98
N ASN A 173 14.29 -17.15 -21.52
CA ASN A 173 12.96 -17.76 -21.46
C ASN A 173 12.74 -18.66 -20.21
N THR A 174 13.66 -18.65 -19.25
CA THR A 174 13.47 -19.38 -17.99
C THR A 174 12.36 -18.72 -17.18
N GLY A 175 11.32 -19.49 -16.85
CA GLY A 175 10.16 -19.01 -16.09
C GLY A 175 9.24 -18.06 -16.85
N THR A 176 9.41 -17.90 -18.17
CA THR A 176 8.63 -16.99 -19.04
C THR A 176 8.44 -17.58 -20.43
N LEU A 177 7.93 -16.77 -21.37
CA LEU A 177 7.60 -17.14 -22.74
C LEU A 177 8.83 -17.16 -23.67
N CYS A 178 8.65 -17.64 -24.91
CA CYS A 178 9.71 -17.57 -25.94
C CYS A 178 10.05 -16.12 -26.28
N MET A 179 11.33 -15.80 -26.44
CA MET A 179 11.80 -14.45 -26.71
C MET A 179 11.43 -13.99 -28.13
N SER A 180 11.38 -14.92 -29.08
CA SER A 180 10.94 -14.66 -30.45
C SER A 180 9.42 -14.54 -30.63
N ALA A 181 8.64 -14.72 -29.56
CA ALA A 181 7.19 -14.56 -29.61
C ALA A 181 6.81 -13.14 -30.05
N GLN A 182 5.73 -13.02 -30.82
CA GLN A 182 5.30 -11.79 -31.47
C GLN A 182 4.20 -11.11 -30.65
N GLN A 183 4.44 -9.84 -30.33
CA GLN A 183 3.45 -8.88 -29.83
C GLN A 183 3.23 -7.80 -30.89
N ASN A 184 2.19 -6.98 -30.71
CA ASN A 184 1.75 -5.99 -31.68
C ASN A 184 2.81 -4.90 -31.93
N LEU A 185 3.55 -4.48 -30.91
CA LEU A 185 4.59 -3.47 -31.07
C LEU A 185 5.96 -4.04 -31.48
N SER A 186 6.30 -5.26 -31.06
CA SER A 186 7.62 -5.87 -31.26
C SER A 186 7.61 -7.34 -30.80
N THR A 187 8.75 -8.01 -30.87
CA THR A 187 9.00 -9.30 -30.20
C THR A 187 8.98 -9.20 -28.67
N HIS A 188 8.69 -10.32 -28.02
CA HIS A 188 8.73 -10.45 -26.56
C HIS A 188 10.14 -10.18 -26.00
N TYR A 189 11.21 -10.50 -26.74
CA TYR A 189 12.60 -10.12 -26.39
C TYR A 189 12.72 -8.64 -26.02
N ASN A 190 12.10 -7.75 -26.78
CA ASN A 190 12.15 -6.30 -26.54
C ASN A 190 11.13 -5.83 -25.50
N LEU A 191 10.02 -6.57 -25.34
CA LEU A 191 8.84 -6.12 -24.59
C LEU A 191 8.63 -6.87 -23.27
N HIS A 192 9.42 -7.91 -22.98
CA HIS A 192 9.27 -8.77 -21.80
C HIS A 192 9.12 -7.95 -20.51
N ASN A 193 10.09 -7.05 -20.26
CA ASN A 193 10.09 -6.20 -19.08
C ASN A 193 8.94 -5.16 -19.02
N LEU A 194 8.16 -5.00 -20.10
CA LEU A 194 7.02 -4.09 -20.15
C LEU A 194 5.68 -4.80 -19.90
N TYR A 195 5.66 -6.14 -19.79
CA TYR A 195 4.41 -6.89 -19.72
C TYR A 195 3.53 -6.44 -18.54
N GLY A 196 4.07 -6.47 -17.32
CA GLY A 196 3.35 -6.01 -16.12
C GLY A 196 2.94 -4.53 -16.17
N LEU A 197 3.79 -3.65 -16.74
CA LEU A 197 3.43 -2.23 -16.90
C LEU A 197 2.24 -2.05 -17.87
N THR A 198 2.24 -2.77 -18.98
CA THR A 198 1.19 -2.65 -20.00
C THR A 198 -0.13 -3.28 -19.54
N GLU A 199 -0.07 -4.38 -18.79
CA GLU A 199 -1.24 -4.94 -18.09
C GLU A 199 -1.78 -3.98 -17.02
N ALA A 200 -0.91 -3.40 -16.18
CA ALA A 200 -1.30 -2.43 -15.15
C ALA A 200 -2.01 -1.22 -15.76
N SER A 201 -1.48 -0.70 -16.86
CA SER A 201 -2.11 0.40 -17.61
C SER A 201 -3.49 0.02 -18.17
N ALA A 202 -3.62 -1.16 -18.79
CA ALA A 202 -4.89 -1.66 -19.33
C ALA A 202 -5.92 -1.89 -18.21
N THR A 203 -5.50 -2.48 -17.09
CA THR A 203 -6.34 -2.78 -15.92
C THR A 203 -6.78 -1.50 -15.22
N HIS A 204 -5.88 -0.53 -15.04
CA HIS A 204 -6.21 0.79 -14.50
C HIS A 204 -7.28 1.48 -15.36
N SER A 205 -7.08 1.52 -16.68
CA SER A 205 -8.03 2.12 -17.63
C SER A 205 -9.40 1.43 -17.58
N ALA A 206 -9.42 0.10 -17.51
CA ALA A 206 -10.65 -0.67 -17.40
C ALA A 206 -11.39 -0.37 -16.10
N LEU A 207 -10.71 -0.37 -14.94
CA LEU A 207 -11.34 -0.08 -13.66
C LEU A 207 -11.90 1.34 -13.58
N VAL A 208 -11.20 2.34 -14.15
CA VAL A 208 -11.71 3.72 -14.25
C VAL A 208 -13.05 3.74 -14.99
N LYS A 209 -13.17 3.06 -16.13
CA LYS A 209 -14.39 3.06 -16.94
C LYS A 209 -15.52 2.21 -16.35
N VAL A 210 -15.17 1.08 -15.72
CA VAL A 210 -16.14 0.14 -15.14
C VAL A 210 -16.70 0.65 -13.82
N ARG A 211 -15.88 1.26 -12.97
CA ARG A 211 -16.28 1.74 -11.64
C ARG A 211 -16.65 3.22 -11.60
N GLY A 212 -16.04 4.05 -12.45
CA GLY A 212 -16.23 5.50 -12.41
C GLY A 212 -15.59 6.20 -11.20
N SER A 213 -14.76 5.49 -10.44
CA SER A 213 -14.00 6.00 -9.30
C SER A 213 -12.53 5.58 -9.39
N ARG A 214 -11.68 6.04 -8.47
CA ARG A 214 -10.24 5.75 -8.48
C ARG A 214 -10.00 4.25 -8.54
N PRO A 215 -9.17 3.77 -9.47
CA PRO A 215 -8.84 2.37 -9.55
C PRO A 215 -7.89 2.00 -8.41
N PHE A 216 -8.01 0.78 -7.93
CA PHE A 216 -6.95 0.14 -7.17
C PHE A 216 -6.42 -1.04 -8.00
N VAL A 217 -5.15 -0.95 -8.38
CA VAL A 217 -4.39 -2.01 -9.04
C VAL A 217 -3.17 -2.29 -8.17
N LEU A 218 -2.93 -3.57 -7.90
CA LEU A 218 -1.70 -4.03 -7.25
C LEU A 218 -1.01 -5.03 -8.19
N SER A 219 0.21 -4.70 -8.63
CA SER A 219 0.98 -5.48 -9.62
C SER A 219 2.20 -6.13 -9.00
N ARG A 220 2.57 -7.33 -9.47
CA ARG A 220 3.84 -7.97 -9.07
C ARG A 220 5.00 -7.39 -9.87
N SER A 221 4.96 -7.58 -11.18
CA SER A 221 5.96 -7.10 -12.10
C SER A 221 5.85 -5.59 -12.29
N SER A 222 6.99 -4.93 -12.51
CA SER A 222 7.07 -3.48 -12.64
C SER A 222 8.17 -3.02 -13.60
N PHE A 223 7.96 -1.83 -14.16
CA PHE A 223 8.92 -1.09 -14.99
C PHE A 223 8.82 0.40 -14.65
N PRO A 224 9.85 1.24 -14.90
CA PRO A 224 9.77 2.69 -14.71
C PRO A 224 8.46 3.30 -15.23
N GLY A 225 7.76 4.02 -14.35
CA GLY A 225 6.45 4.62 -14.63
C GLY A 225 5.23 3.83 -14.13
N ILE A 226 5.40 2.62 -13.59
CA ILE A 226 4.25 1.81 -13.12
C ILE A 226 3.43 2.49 -12.01
N GLY A 227 4.06 3.31 -11.17
CA GLY A 227 3.38 4.06 -10.09
C GLY A 227 2.34 5.08 -10.59
N ARG A 228 2.27 5.31 -11.90
CA ARG A 228 1.16 6.03 -12.54
C ARG A 228 -0.14 5.22 -12.59
N PHE A 229 -0.06 3.89 -12.57
CA PHE A 229 -1.19 2.99 -12.82
C PHE A 229 -1.46 1.99 -11.69
N SER A 230 -0.46 1.67 -10.87
CA SER A 230 -0.56 0.59 -9.89
C SER A 230 0.33 0.82 -8.67
N GLY A 231 -0.06 0.25 -7.53
CA GLY A 231 0.86 -0.08 -6.45
C GLY A 231 1.64 -1.37 -6.75
N VAL A 232 2.62 -1.70 -5.92
CA VAL A 232 3.42 -2.94 -6.03
C VAL A 232 3.56 -3.57 -4.65
N TRP A 233 3.62 -4.90 -4.56
CA TRP A 233 4.11 -5.57 -3.35
C TRP A 233 5.43 -6.27 -3.67
N THR A 234 6.25 -6.53 -2.65
CA THR A 234 7.60 -7.08 -2.84
C THR A 234 7.66 -8.56 -3.23
N GLY A 235 6.52 -9.18 -3.53
CA GLY A 235 6.43 -10.60 -3.89
C GLY A 235 6.52 -11.55 -2.70
N ASP A 236 6.81 -12.80 -3.03
CA ASP A 236 6.74 -13.99 -2.18
C ASP A 236 7.88 -14.07 -1.14
N VAL A 237 7.89 -13.13 -0.20
CA VAL A 237 8.90 -13.05 0.87
C VAL A 237 8.73 -14.18 1.89
N ARG A 238 9.83 -14.69 2.45
CA ARG A 238 9.77 -15.74 3.50
C ARG A 238 9.38 -15.18 4.87
N SER A 239 8.77 -16.00 5.69
CA SER A 239 8.44 -15.72 7.10
C SER A 239 9.68 -15.84 7.99
N ASP A 240 10.65 -14.93 7.80
CA ASP A 240 11.88 -14.85 8.61
C ASP A 240 12.28 -13.39 8.94
N TRP A 241 13.15 -13.23 9.94
CA TRP A 241 13.63 -11.92 10.40
C TRP A 241 14.50 -11.19 9.37
N GLU A 242 15.14 -11.93 8.46
CA GLU A 242 15.95 -11.36 7.39
C GLU A 242 15.04 -10.64 6.38
N GLN A 243 13.94 -11.27 5.97
CA GLN A 243 12.94 -10.69 5.07
C GLN A 243 12.18 -9.54 5.73
N LEU A 244 11.87 -9.64 7.03
CA LEU A 244 11.36 -8.50 7.80
C LEU A 244 12.31 -7.29 7.67
N ARG A 245 13.61 -7.49 7.86
CA ARG A 245 14.61 -6.42 7.73
C ARG A 245 14.71 -5.89 6.30
N TYR A 246 14.82 -6.77 5.29
CA TYR A 246 15.00 -6.36 3.89
C TYR A 246 13.75 -5.75 3.25
N SER A 247 12.58 -5.92 3.86
CA SER A 247 11.37 -5.22 3.44
C SER A 247 11.52 -3.69 3.48
N ILE A 248 12.30 -3.14 4.42
CA ILE A 248 12.50 -1.69 4.58
C ILE A 248 13.21 -1.10 3.36
N PRO A 249 14.44 -1.53 3.00
CA PRO A 249 15.10 -1.00 1.81
C PRO A 249 14.29 -1.27 0.53
N ALA A 250 13.56 -2.39 0.43
CA ALA A 250 12.69 -2.64 -0.72
C ALA A 250 11.58 -1.57 -0.86
N VAL A 251 10.85 -1.28 0.23
CA VAL A 251 9.82 -0.23 0.26
C VAL A 251 10.42 1.15 -0.06
N LEU A 252 11.60 1.47 0.47
CA LEU A 252 12.25 2.76 0.22
C LEU A 252 12.71 2.90 -1.24
N LEU A 253 13.24 1.82 -1.84
CA LEU A 253 13.63 1.81 -3.25
C LEU A 253 12.43 2.05 -4.17
N PHE A 254 11.30 1.38 -3.93
CA PHE A 254 10.08 1.63 -4.72
C PHE A 254 9.54 3.07 -4.54
N GLY A 255 9.67 3.65 -3.34
CA GLY A 255 9.41 5.07 -3.14
C GLY A 255 10.27 5.95 -4.06
N LEU A 256 11.57 5.68 -4.14
CA LEU A 256 12.51 6.37 -5.05
C LEU A 256 12.20 6.13 -6.53
N PHE A 257 11.64 4.97 -6.89
CA PHE A 257 11.22 4.65 -8.25
C PHE A 257 9.87 5.28 -8.65
N GLY A 258 9.28 6.09 -7.77
CA GLY A 258 7.98 6.74 -8.02
C GLY A 258 6.79 5.80 -7.85
N VAL A 259 6.94 4.73 -7.05
CA VAL A 259 5.89 3.77 -6.69
C VAL A 259 5.64 3.85 -5.18
N PRO A 260 4.99 4.91 -4.68
CA PRO A 260 4.83 5.14 -3.25
C PRO A 260 3.86 4.15 -2.59
N LEU A 261 2.91 3.59 -3.33
CA LEU A 261 1.97 2.58 -2.81
C LEU A 261 2.64 1.20 -2.86
N VAL A 262 3.46 0.92 -1.85
CA VAL A 262 4.27 -0.31 -1.76
C VAL A 262 4.32 -0.88 -0.35
N GLY A 263 4.45 -2.20 -0.25
CA GLY A 263 4.61 -2.93 1.00
C GLY A 263 5.06 -4.37 0.77
N ALA A 264 5.43 -5.05 1.86
CA ALA A 264 5.69 -6.49 1.88
C ALA A 264 4.51 -7.23 2.52
N ASP A 265 4.41 -8.53 2.27
CA ASP A 265 3.40 -9.37 2.93
C ASP A 265 3.73 -9.49 4.42
N VAL A 266 2.90 -8.87 5.24
CA VAL A 266 3.08 -8.78 6.69
C VAL A 266 3.00 -10.18 7.30
N CYS A 267 3.97 -10.47 8.16
CA CYS A 267 4.27 -11.78 8.79
C CYS A 267 5.00 -12.78 7.88
N GLY A 268 5.20 -12.46 6.60
CA GLY A 268 5.83 -13.30 5.60
C GLY A 268 4.82 -14.11 4.79
N PHE A 269 5.17 -14.43 3.54
CA PHE A 269 4.35 -15.23 2.64
C PHE A 269 4.76 -16.71 2.66
N GLY A 270 6.06 -17.01 2.54
CA GLY A 270 6.57 -18.38 2.44
C GLY A 270 7.03 -18.96 3.78
N GLY A 271 6.48 -20.10 4.19
CA GLY A 271 6.81 -20.78 5.45
C GLY A 271 6.01 -20.25 6.66
N ASP A 272 5.99 -21.03 7.74
CA ASP A 272 5.25 -20.69 8.95
C ASP A 272 5.90 -19.52 9.71
N THR A 273 5.12 -18.50 10.01
CA THR A 273 5.53 -17.39 10.89
C THR A 273 5.56 -17.82 12.36
N THR A 274 6.17 -17.00 13.21
CA THR A 274 6.08 -17.15 14.68
C THR A 274 5.28 -15.99 15.26
N GLU A 275 4.71 -16.15 16.46
CA GLU A 275 3.95 -15.08 17.12
C GLU A 275 4.81 -13.81 17.30
N GLU A 276 6.05 -13.95 17.76
CA GLU A 276 6.96 -12.82 17.93
C GLU A 276 7.26 -12.12 16.61
N LEU A 277 7.61 -12.89 15.57
CA LEU A 277 7.89 -12.35 14.24
C LEU A 277 6.66 -11.61 13.70
N CYS A 278 5.47 -12.20 13.81
CA CYS A 278 4.26 -11.60 13.28
C CYS A 278 3.84 -10.34 14.07
N VAL A 279 4.10 -10.26 15.38
CA VAL A 279 3.92 -9.02 16.14
C VAL A 279 4.86 -7.93 15.62
N ARG A 280 6.16 -8.22 15.49
CA ARG A 280 7.15 -7.24 15.00
C ARG A 280 6.90 -6.84 13.55
N TRP A 281 6.48 -7.77 12.71
CA TRP A 281 6.14 -7.48 11.32
C TRP A 281 4.84 -6.69 11.21
N THR A 282 3.83 -6.95 12.04
CA THR A 282 2.61 -6.14 12.07
C THR A 282 2.91 -4.71 12.53
N GLN A 283 3.79 -4.56 13.52
CA GLN A 283 4.28 -3.26 13.98
C GLN A 283 4.98 -2.48 12.85
N LEU A 284 5.93 -3.09 12.15
CA LEU A 284 6.60 -2.47 11.00
C LEU A 284 5.61 -2.21 9.84
N GLY A 285 4.80 -3.21 9.51
CA GLY A 285 3.87 -3.20 8.39
C GLY A 285 2.77 -2.15 8.53
N ALA A 286 2.39 -1.79 9.75
CA ALA A 286 1.54 -0.63 10.03
C ALA A 286 2.07 0.67 9.43
N PHE A 287 3.38 0.75 9.15
CA PHE A 287 4.07 1.86 8.52
C PHE A 287 4.50 1.61 7.06
N TYR A 288 4.12 0.49 6.44
CA TYR A 288 4.21 0.40 4.98
C TYR A 288 3.15 1.30 4.33
N PRO A 289 3.45 2.03 3.25
CA PRO A 289 2.43 2.77 2.52
C PRO A 289 1.25 1.88 2.08
N PHE A 290 1.52 0.65 1.63
CA PHE A 290 0.52 -0.41 1.42
C PHE A 290 0.68 -1.51 2.49
N MET A 291 -0.38 -1.82 3.25
CA MET A 291 -0.33 -2.78 4.35
C MET A 291 -1.26 -3.98 4.08
N ARG A 292 -0.68 -5.15 3.78
CA ARG A 292 -1.42 -6.40 3.61
C ARG A 292 -0.77 -7.53 4.41
N ASN A 293 -1.58 -8.29 5.14
CA ASN A 293 -1.19 -9.63 5.61
C ASN A 293 -1.70 -10.65 4.59
N HIS A 294 -0.78 -11.41 4.01
CA HIS A 294 -1.03 -12.45 3.03
C HIS A 294 -0.13 -13.64 3.32
N ASN A 295 -0.60 -14.84 3.01
CA ASN A 295 0.01 -16.08 3.46
C ASN A 295 -0.18 -17.17 2.41
N ASP A 296 0.87 -17.94 2.14
CA ASP A 296 0.81 -19.07 1.22
C ASP A 296 -0.12 -20.17 1.77
N LYS A 297 -0.75 -20.89 0.84
CA LYS A 297 -1.76 -21.91 1.11
C LYS A 297 -1.35 -23.03 2.09
N PRO A 298 -0.12 -23.57 2.08
CA PRO A 298 0.25 -24.68 2.94
C PRO A 298 0.62 -24.26 4.37
N ASN A 299 0.83 -22.97 4.62
CA ASN A 299 1.32 -22.47 5.91
C ASN A 299 0.20 -22.41 6.97
N ALA A 300 0.61 -22.44 8.23
CA ALA A 300 -0.24 -22.17 9.38
C ALA A 300 -0.95 -20.80 9.26
N PRO A 301 -2.18 -20.66 9.80
CA PRO A 301 -2.89 -19.38 9.87
C PRO A 301 -2.05 -18.28 10.56
N GLN A 302 -2.17 -17.04 10.10
CA GLN A 302 -1.40 -15.89 10.62
C GLN A 302 -2.21 -14.59 10.66
N GLU A 303 -3.53 -14.69 10.56
CA GLU A 303 -4.44 -13.58 10.77
C GLU A 303 -4.33 -13.12 12.23
N PRO A 304 -4.37 -11.82 12.55
CA PRO A 304 -4.10 -11.35 13.91
C PRO A 304 -4.86 -12.08 15.03
N TYR A 305 -6.11 -12.48 14.77
CA TYR A 305 -6.98 -13.16 15.74
C TYR A 305 -6.58 -14.60 16.08
N VAL A 306 -5.62 -15.22 15.38
CA VAL A 306 -5.18 -16.61 15.63
C VAL A 306 -4.14 -16.71 16.75
N PHE A 307 -3.50 -15.59 17.11
CA PHE A 307 -2.42 -15.52 18.11
C PHE A 307 -2.94 -15.29 19.53
N GLY A 308 -2.03 -15.35 20.52
CA GLY A 308 -2.33 -15.06 21.92
C GLY A 308 -2.83 -13.64 22.17
N GLN A 309 -3.50 -13.42 23.30
CA GLN A 309 -4.16 -12.14 23.63
C GLN A 309 -3.18 -10.96 23.69
N GLU A 310 -1.95 -11.18 24.16
CA GLU A 310 -0.90 -10.15 24.22
C GLU A 310 -0.46 -9.74 22.82
N ALA A 311 -0.18 -10.71 21.94
CA ALA A 311 0.14 -10.49 20.54
C ALA A 311 -1.01 -9.76 19.80
N GLN A 312 -2.25 -10.21 19.99
CA GLN A 312 -3.44 -9.54 19.46
C GLN A 312 -3.53 -8.08 19.89
N THR A 313 -3.19 -7.78 21.15
CA THR A 313 -3.24 -6.42 21.69
C THR A 313 -2.16 -5.55 21.05
N ALA A 314 -0.94 -6.07 20.91
CA ALA A 314 0.15 -5.38 20.23
C ALA A 314 -0.16 -5.10 18.74
N MET A 315 -0.64 -6.13 18.01
CA MET A 315 -1.03 -6.01 16.61
C MET A 315 -2.18 -5.02 16.41
N ARG A 316 -3.22 -5.08 17.26
CA ARG A 316 -4.35 -4.14 17.23
C ARG A 316 -3.88 -2.71 17.51
N SER A 317 -2.98 -2.51 18.46
CA SER A 317 -2.41 -1.20 18.76
C SER A 317 -1.68 -0.61 17.55
N ALA A 318 -0.85 -1.40 16.87
CA ALA A 318 -0.14 -0.97 15.65
C ALA A 318 -1.12 -0.60 14.51
N VAL A 319 -2.12 -1.44 14.26
CA VAL A 319 -3.15 -1.16 13.24
C VAL A 319 -3.96 0.09 13.60
N MET A 320 -4.41 0.24 14.86
CA MET A 320 -5.17 1.43 15.25
C MET A 320 -4.33 2.72 15.20
N LEU A 321 -3.03 2.62 15.50
CA LEU A 321 -2.10 3.74 15.31
C LEU A 321 -2.03 4.15 13.84
N ARG A 322 -1.90 3.19 12.90
CA ARG A 322 -1.97 3.45 11.46
C ARG A 322 -3.27 4.17 11.10
N TYR A 323 -4.42 3.68 11.56
CA TYR A 323 -5.73 4.27 11.24
C TYR A 323 -5.86 5.69 11.73
N SER A 324 -5.27 5.98 12.90
CA SER A 324 -5.21 7.34 13.40
C SER A 324 -4.37 8.27 12.54
N LEU A 325 -3.37 7.74 11.83
CA LEU A 325 -2.44 8.48 10.98
C LEU A 325 -2.85 8.53 9.50
N LEU A 326 -3.97 7.92 9.11
CA LEU A 326 -4.40 7.90 7.71
C LEU A 326 -4.60 9.30 7.09
N PRO A 327 -5.07 10.34 7.80
CA PRO A 327 -5.12 11.68 7.22
C PRO A 327 -3.74 12.22 6.84
N PHE A 328 -2.72 11.98 7.69
CA PHE A 328 -1.34 12.31 7.39
C PHE A 328 -0.80 11.49 6.22
N LEU A 329 -0.97 10.16 6.25
CA LEU A 329 -0.52 9.29 5.17
C LEU A 329 -1.16 9.67 3.82
N TYR A 330 -2.46 9.97 3.81
CA TYR A 330 -3.18 10.40 2.61
C TYR A 330 -2.69 11.75 2.09
N THR A 331 -2.34 12.68 2.99
CA THR A 331 -1.71 13.95 2.61
C THR A 331 -0.32 13.73 1.99
N LEU A 332 0.47 12.78 2.49
CA LEU A 332 1.74 12.40 1.86
C LEU A 332 1.54 11.81 0.46
N PHE A 333 0.48 11.02 0.24
CA PHE A 333 0.13 10.55 -1.10
C PHE A 333 -0.30 11.67 -2.04
N TYR A 334 -0.96 12.71 -1.51
CA TYR A 334 -1.24 13.93 -2.27
C TYR A 334 0.06 14.65 -2.69
N HIS A 335 1.05 14.78 -1.80
CA HIS A 335 2.36 15.34 -2.15
C HIS A 335 3.08 14.49 -3.20
N ALA A 336 3.05 13.16 -3.05
CA ALA A 336 3.60 12.24 -4.05
C ALA A 336 2.91 12.37 -5.42
N HIS A 337 1.58 12.58 -5.43
CA HIS A 337 0.81 12.76 -6.65
C HIS A 337 1.10 14.08 -7.37
N THR A 338 1.34 15.16 -6.63
CA THR A 338 1.40 16.54 -7.16
C THR A 338 2.83 17.07 -7.32
N SER A 339 3.76 16.62 -6.48
CA SER A 339 5.13 17.13 -6.39
C SER A 339 6.21 16.04 -6.52
N ALA A 340 5.80 14.77 -6.69
CA ALA A 340 6.70 13.61 -6.76
C ALA A 340 7.53 13.39 -5.47
N ASP A 341 7.01 13.82 -4.33
CA ASP A 341 7.60 13.52 -3.01
C ASP A 341 7.50 12.03 -2.66
N THR A 342 8.36 11.56 -1.77
CA THR A 342 8.31 10.19 -1.23
C THR A 342 7.37 10.09 -0.03
N VAL A 343 6.61 8.99 0.06
CA VAL A 343 5.77 8.69 1.24
C VAL A 343 6.62 8.06 2.33
N ALA A 344 7.10 6.82 2.12
CA ALA A 344 8.17 6.24 2.92
C ALA A 344 9.51 6.78 2.41
N THR A 345 10.25 7.46 3.27
CA THR A 345 11.36 8.33 2.91
C THR A 345 12.63 7.87 3.63
N PRO A 346 13.72 7.56 2.90
CA PRO A 346 14.99 7.22 3.54
C PRO A 346 15.58 8.47 4.19
N LEU A 347 16.29 8.29 5.32
CA LEU A 347 16.79 9.42 6.10
C LEU A 347 17.74 10.32 5.29
N PHE A 348 18.53 9.75 4.36
CA PHE A 348 19.46 10.54 3.55
C PHE A 348 18.76 11.56 2.63
N LEU A 349 17.49 11.37 2.26
CA LEU A 349 16.77 12.39 1.48
C LEU A 349 16.44 13.63 2.30
N GLN A 350 16.16 13.45 3.59
CA GLN A 350 15.78 14.54 4.51
C GLN A 350 17.00 15.13 5.23
N PHE A 351 18.08 14.36 5.35
CA PHE A 351 19.32 14.73 6.03
C PHE A 351 20.56 14.40 5.18
N PRO A 352 20.67 14.94 3.95
CA PRO A 352 21.73 14.56 3.01
C PRO A 352 23.12 14.96 3.49
N SER A 353 23.24 16.00 4.31
CA SER A 353 24.50 16.47 4.87
C SER A 353 25.00 15.63 6.06
N ASP A 354 24.18 14.72 6.59
CA ASP A 354 24.54 13.85 7.70
C ASP A 354 25.14 12.55 7.15
N PRO A 355 26.45 12.27 7.34
CA PRO A 355 27.08 11.08 6.79
C PRO A 355 26.52 9.78 7.39
N ASN A 356 25.94 9.82 8.60
CA ASN A 356 25.34 8.64 9.22
C ASN A 356 24.04 8.24 8.50
N CYS A 357 23.29 9.21 7.96
CA CYS A 357 22.03 8.95 7.28
C CYS A 357 22.18 8.24 5.94
N GLN A 358 23.38 8.29 5.33
CA GLN A 358 23.66 7.75 3.99
C GLN A 358 23.51 6.23 3.90
N THR A 359 23.72 5.50 4.99
CA THR A 359 23.73 4.03 5.01
C THR A 359 22.58 3.44 5.83
N ILE A 360 21.69 4.26 6.38
CA ILE A 360 20.58 3.78 7.21
C ILE A 360 19.49 3.20 6.31
N ASP A 361 19.31 1.89 6.43
CA ASP A 361 18.29 1.09 5.75
C ASP A 361 17.35 0.34 6.72
N ARG A 362 17.55 0.52 8.04
CA ARG A 362 16.75 -0.11 9.12
C ARG A 362 15.76 0.84 9.80
N GLN A 363 15.76 2.11 9.41
CA GLN A 363 14.83 3.14 9.85
C GLN A 363 14.37 3.93 8.63
N PHE A 364 13.19 4.54 8.73
CA PHE A 364 12.68 5.41 7.67
C PHE A 364 11.75 6.47 8.25
N LEU A 365 11.43 7.46 7.42
CA LEU A 365 10.45 8.50 7.71
C LEU A 365 9.16 8.23 6.94
N TRP A 366 8.02 8.60 7.52
CA TRP A 366 6.88 9.03 6.72
C TRP A 366 6.99 10.54 6.46
N GLY A 367 7.07 10.91 5.18
CA GLY A 367 7.39 12.26 4.74
C GLY A 367 8.71 12.74 5.32
N SER A 368 8.70 13.93 5.93
CA SER A 368 9.87 14.58 6.53
C SER A 368 9.89 14.54 8.07
N SER A 369 8.82 14.03 8.70
CA SER A 369 8.49 14.39 10.08
C SER A 369 8.22 13.23 11.02
N LEU A 370 7.98 12.01 10.53
CA LEU A 370 7.63 10.87 11.39
C LEU A 370 8.65 9.73 11.25
N LEU A 371 9.58 9.61 12.20
CA LEU A 371 10.65 8.60 12.21
C LEU A 371 10.17 7.29 12.81
N VAL A 372 10.29 6.20 12.05
CA VAL A 372 9.92 4.83 12.44
C VAL A 372 11.19 4.02 12.68
N SER A 373 11.31 3.44 13.88
CA SER A 373 12.46 2.64 14.31
C SER A 373 11.99 1.27 14.84
N PRO A 374 11.89 0.25 13.96
CA PRO A 374 11.37 -1.07 14.29
C PRO A 374 12.41 -1.98 14.97
N VAL A 375 11.94 -2.95 15.76
CA VAL A 375 12.76 -4.11 16.16
C VAL A 375 12.81 -5.10 15.00
N LEU A 376 14.01 -5.53 14.63
CA LEU A 376 14.26 -6.38 13.45
C LEU A 376 15.04 -7.66 13.78
N GLU A 377 15.20 -7.96 15.07
CA GLU A 377 15.97 -9.09 15.57
C GLU A 377 15.16 -9.84 16.63
N GLN A 378 15.26 -11.18 16.60
CA GLN A 378 14.53 -12.04 17.52
C GLN A 378 14.97 -11.85 18.97
N GLY A 379 14.01 -11.83 19.89
CA GLY A 379 14.21 -11.70 21.33
C GLY A 379 14.57 -10.30 21.80
N ALA A 380 14.71 -9.32 20.91
CA ALA A 380 15.10 -7.97 21.27
C ALA A 380 13.97 -7.20 21.96
N VAL A 381 14.31 -6.55 23.07
CA VAL A 381 13.42 -5.70 23.89
C VAL A 381 13.86 -4.24 23.93
N GLU A 382 14.91 -3.91 23.19
CA GLU A 382 15.47 -2.58 22.98
C GLU A 382 16.17 -2.54 21.62
N LEU A 383 16.38 -1.35 21.06
CA LEU A 383 17.11 -1.18 19.81
C LEU A 383 17.94 0.12 19.82
N ALA A 384 19.07 0.12 19.10
CA ALA A 384 19.84 1.33 18.85
C ALA A 384 19.26 2.07 17.63
N ALA A 385 18.60 3.21 17.86
CA ALA A 385 18.00 4.03 16.81
C ALA A 385 18.85 5.28 16.57
N TYR A 386 19.21 5.57 15.32
CA TYR A 386 19.81 6.84 14.97
C TYR A 386 18.73 7.93 14.92
N LEU A 387 18.93 9.01 15.68
CA LEU A 387 18.10 10.20 15.58
C LEU A 387 18.95 11.33 14.97
N PRO A 388 18.57 11.89 13.81
CA PRO A 388 19.24 13.06 13.24
C PRO A 388 19.21 14.27 14.18
N PRO A 389 20.07 15.29 13.98
CA PRO A 389 20.12 16.48 14.83
C PRO A 389 18.75 17.16 14.97
N GLY A 390 18.38 17.48 16.21
CA GLY A 390 17.10 18.11 16.56
C GLY A 390 16.40 17.43 17.73
N THR A 391 15.23 17.93 18.07
CA THR A 391 14.32 17.34 19.06
C THR A 391 13.34 16.42 18.37
N TRP A 392 13.20 15.22 18.92
CA TRP A 392 12.27 14.19 18.46
C TRP A 392 11.33 13.81 19.61
N TYR A 393 10.03 13.84 19.39
CA TYR A 393 9.03 13.52 20.40
C TYR A 393 8.45 12.15 20.14
N SER A 394 8.43 11.27 21.14
CA SER A 394 7.69 10.00 21.02
C SER A 394 6.23 10.28 20.69
N LEU A 395 5.71 9.70 19.60
CA LEU A 395 4.31 9.88 19.20
C LEU A 395 3.34 9.34 20.27
N HIS A 396 3.77 8.33 21.03
CA HIS A 396 2.95 7.63 22.02
C HIS A 396 2.61 8.50 23.23
N ASN A 397 3.59 9.26 23.74
CA ASN A 397 3.47 9.97 25.02
C ASN A 397 4.09 11.39 25.02
N GLY A 398 4.62 11.85 23.90
CA GLY A 398 5.26 13.15 23.75
C GLY A 398 6.60 13.31 24.48
N GLN A 399 7.21 12.22 24.96
CA GLN A 399 8.53 12.27 25.61
C GLN A 399 9.59 12.84 24.62
N PRO A 400 10.34 13.89 25.02
CA PRO A 400 11.34 14.50 24.15
C PRO A 400 12.69 13.76 24.18
N PHE A 401 13.29 13.62 23.01
CA PHE A 401 14.64 13.12 22.78
C PHE A 401 15.46 14.20 22.08
N TYR A 402 16.51 14.69 22.74
CA TYR A 402 17.38 15.74 22.21
C TYR A 402 18.60 15.08 21.55
N SER A 403 18.65 15.11 20.23
CA SER A 403 19.72 14.48 19.46
C SER A 403 20.65 15.52 18.84
N LYS A 404 21.95 15.22 18.85
CA LYS A 404 22.98 15.94 18.07
C LYS A 404 23.38 15.18 16.80
N GLY A 405 22.59 14.18 16.39
CA GLY A 405 22.94 13.22 15.33
C GLY A 405 23.68 12.02 15.91
N GLN A 406 22.97 11.17 16.66
CA GLN A 406 23.56 10.05 17.38
C GLN A 406 22.60 8.86 17.50
N TYR A 407 23.16 7.67 17.77
CA TYR A 407 22.37 6.50 18.16
C TYR A 407 21.95 6.61 19.62
N LEU A 408 20.67 6.33 19.90
CA LEU A 408 20.12 6.20 21.25
C LEU A 408 19.62 4.77 21.43
N LEU A 409 19.87 4.19 22.61
CA LEU A 409 19.28 2.91 23.00
C LEU A 409 17.85 3.17 23.49
N LEU A 410 16.86 2.63 22.78
CA LEU A 410 15.45 2.85 23.04
C LEU A 410 14.79 1.56 23.53
N PRO A 411 14.03 1.59 24.64
CA PRO A 411 13.17 0.46 25.02
C PRO A 411 12.18 0.14 23.90
N ALA A 412 12.04 -1.14 23.61
CA ALA A 412 11.13 -1.67 22.60
C ALA A 412 10.61 -3.05 23.03
N PRO A 413 9.87 -3.15 24.16
CA PRO A 413 9.20 -4.39 24.52
C PRO A 413 8.28 -4.88 23.39
N LEU A 414 7.82 -6.13 23.48
CA LEU A 414 7.11 -6.80 22.38
C LEU A 414 5.90 -6.02 21.87
N ASP A 415 5.23 -5.25 22.73
CA ASP A 415 4.05 -4.43 22.40
C ASP A 415 4.37 -3.06 21.79
N THR A 416 5.64 -2.70 21.66
CA THR A 416 6.08 -1.34 21.33
C THR A 416 6.91 -1.27 20.05
N ILE A 417 6.52 -0.37 19.15
CA ILE A 417 7.36 0.14 18.06
C ILE A 417 7.71 1.60 18.32
N ASN A 418 8.98 1.97 18.14
CA ASN A 418 9.46 3.32 18.37
C ASN A 418 9.10 4.24 17.18
N VAL A 419 8.29 5.26 17.46
CA VAL A 419 7.81 6.24 16.46
C VAL A 419 7.97 7.64 17.03
N HIS A 420 8.67 8.51 16.31
CA HIS A 420 9.01 9.85 16.79
C HIS A 420 8.60 10.94 15.79
N VAL A 421 7.94 11.98 16.29
CA VAL A 421 7.62 13.20 15.54
C VAL A 421 8.77 14.19 15.66
N ARG A 422 9.26 14.68 14.53
CA ARG A 422 10.28 15.72 14.46
C ARG A 422 9.72 17.04 14.97
N GLU A 423 10.49 17.78 15.75
CA GLU A 423 10.14 19.15 16.13
C GLU A 423 9.83 20.03 14.90
N GLY A 424 9.00 21.05 15.08
CA GLY A 424 8.58 21.95 14.01
C GLY A 424 7.46 21.42 13.11
N HIS A 425 6.85 20.27 13.44
CA HIS A 425 5.83 19.65 12.58
C HIS A 425 4.48 19.46 13.28
N ILE A 426 3.41 19.51 12.49
CA ILE A 426 2.04 19.21 12.91
C ILE A 426 1.54 18.00 12.11
N ILE A 427 1.07 16.96 12.81
CA ILE A 427 0.57 15.72 12.22
C ILE A 427 -0.95 15.69 12.35
N PRO A 428 -1.72 15.69 11.25
CA PRO A 428 -3.15 15.46 11.29
C PRO A 428 -3.44 13.98 11.55
N GLN A 429 -4.29 13.74 12.53
CA GLN A 429 -4.79 12.44 12.93
C GLN A 429 -6.32 12.43 12.93
N GLN A 430 -6.89 11.24 13.00
CA GLN A 430 -8.32 11.04 13.19
C GLN A 430 -8.54 9.97 14.27
N GLU A 431 -9.66 10.03 14.99
CA GLU A 431 -10.03 8.92 15.87
C GLU A 431 -10.23 7.64 15.01
N PRO A 432 -9.49 6.55 15.28
CA PRO A 432 -9.49 5.38 14.41
C PRO A 432 -10.82 4.63 14.46
N GLY A 433 -11.09 3.85 13.41
CA GLY A 433 -12.26 2.97 13.31
C GLY A 433 -11.85 1.61 12.73
N LEU A 434 -12.76 0.64 12.77
CA LEU A 434 -12.52 -0.69 12.18
C LEU A 434 -12.47 -0.68 10.65
N THR A 435 -13.11 0.33 10.03
CA THR A 435 -13.03 0.61 8.60
C THR A 435 -12.73 2.09 8.37
N THR A 436 -12.12 2.41 7.23
CA THR A 436 -11.96 3.78 6.73
C THR A 436 -13.30 4.46 6.50
N SER A 437 -14.33 3.71 6.08
CA SER A 437 -15.71 4.20 6.00
C SER A 437 -16.20 4.72 7.36
N ALA A 438 -15.91 4.00 8.45
CA ALA A 438 -16.23 4.45 9.80
C ALA A 438 -15.29 5.56 10.28
N SER A 439 -13.97 5.39 10.13
CA SER A 439 -12.98 6.31 10.67
C SER A 439 -13.06 7.69 10.05
N ARG A 440 -13.36 7.80 8.75
CA ARG A 440 -13.47 9.08 8.03
C ARG A 440 -14.58 9.99 8.56
N SER A 441 -15.55 9.44 9.27
CA SER A 441 -16.63 10.18 9.92
C SER A 441 -16.28 10.63 11.35
N ASN A 442 -15.15 10.18 11.90
CA ASN A 442 -14.75 10.48 13.25
C ASN A 442 -14.05 11.85 13.36
N PRO A 443 -13.98 12.44 14.57
CA PRO A 443 -13.27 13.70 14.77
C PRO A 443 -11.77 13.61 14.48
N PHE A 444 -11.20 14.72 14.00
CA PHE A 444 -9.76 14.91 13.83
C PHE A 444 -9.08 15.20 15.16
N LEU A 445 -7.80 14.86 15.22
CA LEU A 445 -6.86 15.20 16.27
C LEU A 445 -5.63 15.83 15.61
N LEU A 446 -5.06 16.88 16.19
CA LEU A 446 -3.77 17.40 15.76
C LEU A 446 -2.70 17.09 16.80
N THR A 447 -1.57 16.56 16.36
CA THR A 447 -0.34 16.44 17.16
C THR A 447 0.66 17.49 16.71
N VAL A 448 0.90 18.49 17.57
CA VAL A 448 1.79 19.63 17.33
C VAL A 448 3.10 19.41 18.07
N ALA A 449 4.18 19.11 17.34
CA ALA A 449 5.53 18.99 17.89
C ALA A 449 6.26 20.33 17.79
N LEU A 450 6.25 21.12 18.87
CA LEU A 450 6.89 22.44 18.86
C LEU A 450 8.40 22.32 18.72
N SER A 451 8.99 23.22 17.92
CA SER A 451 10.42 23.49 17.97
C SER A 451 10.83 24.21 19.24
N ALA A 452 12.14 24.28 19.50
CA ALA A 452 12.68 25.12 20.57
C ALA A 452 12.21 26.59 20.51
N GLY A 453 11.91 27.11 19.31
CA GLY A 453 11.35 28.45 19.10
C GLY A 453 9.84 28.56 19.33
N GLY A 454 9.16 27.48 19.70
CA GLY A 454 7.70 27.44 19.85
C GLY A 454 6.94 27.44 18.51
N TRP A 455 7.61 27.07 17.42
CA TRP A 455 7.01 27.03 16.07
C TRP A 455 6.77 25.60 15.61
N ALA A 456 5.69 25.37 14.85
CA ALA A 456 5.46 24.15 14.08
C ALA A 456 4.55 24.41 12.88
N TRP A 457 4.66 23.58 11.84
CA TRP A 457 3.83 23.65 10.64
C TRP A 457 3.40 22.26 10.16
N GLY A 458 2.24 22.16 9.54
CA GLY A 458 1.81 20.97 8.83
C GLY A 458 0.62 21.27 7.94
N ASP A 459 0.17 20.27 7.20
CA ASP A 459 -0.94 20.41 6.27
C ASP A 459 -1.85 19.18 6.26
N LEU A 460 -3.05 19.36 5.70
CA LEU A 460 -4.04 18.31 5.49
C LEU A 460 -4.67 18.48 4.12
N PHE A 461 -4.56 17.45 3.28
CA PHE A 461 -5.37 17.28 2.08
C PHE A 461 -6.56 16.38 2.39
N TRP A 462 -7.77 16.80 2.02
CA TRP A 462 -8.99 16.04 2.26
C TRP A 462 -9.99 16.19 1.11
N ASP A 463 -10.37 15.08 0.49
CA ASP A 463 -11.44 14.99 -0.49
C ASP A 463 -12.41 13.87 -0.12
N ASP A 464 -13.31 13.47 -1.04
CA ASP A 464 -14.26 12.39 -0.78
C ASP A 464 -13.60 11.00 -0.60
N GLY A 465 -12.33 10.86 -0.99
CA GLY A 465 -11.52 9.66 -0.82
C GLY A 465 -11.61 8.63 -1.95
N ASP A 466 -12.43 8.82 -2.99
CA ASP A 466 -12.59 7.80 -4.05
C ASP A 466 -12.85 8.39 -5.45
N SER A 467 -13.35 9.62 -5.58
CA SER A 467 -13.64 10.20 -6.90
C SER A 467 -12.40 10.43 -7.75
N LEU A 468 -12.59 10.30 -9.06
CA LEU A 468 -11.59 10.64 -10.06
C LEU A 468 -11.29 12.15 -10.05
N ASP A 469 -10.03 12.51 -10.29
CA ASP A 469 -9.59 13.86 -10.64
C ASP A 469 -10.05 14.99 -9.69
N THR A 470 -10.24 14.70 -8.39
CA THR A 470 -10.69 15.69 -7.40
C THR A 470 -9.71 16.87 -7.31
N PHE A 471 -8.41 16.59 -7.33
CA PHE A 471 -7.37 17.62 -7.34
C PHE A 471 -7.48 18.54 -8.57
N GLN A 472 -7.58 17.97 -9.77
CA GLN A 472 -7.66 18.71 -11.03
C GLN A 472 -8.97 19.52 -11.15
N ARG A 473 -10.06 19.04 -10.54
CA ARG A 473 -11.36 19.72 -10.51
C ARG A 473 -11.51 20.75 -9.39
N GLY A 474 -10.61 20.74 -8.40
CA GLY A 474 -10.74 21.57 -7.20
C GLY A 474 -11.75 21.02 -6.17
N ASP A 475 -12.16 19.76 -6.29
CA ASP A 475 -13.15 19.09 -5.43
C ASP A 475 -12.48 18.53 -4.15
N TYR A 476 -11.79 19.39 -3.40
CA TYR A 476 -11.08 19.02 -2.18
C TYR A 476 -10.96 20.22 -1.21
N SER A 477 -10.60 19.91 0.04
CA SER A 477 -10.18 20.87 1.05
C SER A 477 -8.68 20.71 1.31
N TYR A 478 -7.98 21.82 1.41
CA TYR A 478 -6.56 21.86 1.79
C TYR A 478 -6.37 22.86 2.92
N VAL A 479 -5.75 22.42 4.00
CA VAL A 479 -5.63 23.19 5.24
C VAL A 479 -4.17 23.26 5.64
N ILE A 480 -3.71 24.45 5.99
CA ILE A 480 -2.39 24.66 6.56
C ILE A 480 -2.54 24.93 8.06
N PHE A 481 -1.77 24.21 8.87
CA PHE A 481 -1.68 24.41 10.31
C PHE A 481 -0.38 25.12 10.65
N ILE A 482 -0.46 26.14 11.51
CA ILE A 482 0.70 26.88 12.00
C ILE A 482 0.59 27.03 13.51
N ALA A 483 1.66 26.69 14.23
CA ALA A 483 1.86 27.06 15.61
C ALA A 483 2.98 28.12 15.68
N GLY A 484 2.74 29.24 16.34
CA GLY A 484 3.69 30.33 16.52
C GLY A 484 3.16 31.37 17.54
N GLN A 485 3.95 32.41 17.84
CA GLN A 485 3.55 33.44 18.82
C GLN A 485 2.36 34.30 18.36
N VAL A 486 2.10 34.36 17.04
CA VAL A 486 0.88 34.88 16.40
C VAL A 486 0.75 34.12 15.07
N GLY A 487 -0.43 33.58 14.74
CA GLY A 487 -0.67 32.93 13.46
C GLY A 487 -2.14 32.60 13.24
N ASP A 488 -2.74 33.24 12.25
CA ASP A 488 -4.08 32.94 11.74
C ASP A 488 -4.08 31.60 11.00
N VAL A 489 -5.18 30.85 11.13
CA VAL A 489 -5.49 29.70 10.29
C VAL A 489 -6.21 30.23 9.05
N GLU A 490 -5.63 30.09 7.86
CA GLU A 490 -6.36 30.34 6.62
C GLU A 490 -7.40 29.23 6.42
N ASN A 491 -8.68 29.59 6.53
CA ASN A 491 -9.81 28.69 6.35
C ASN A 491 -10.03 28.42 4.85
N GLY A 492 -9.66 27.22 4.40
CA GLY A 492 -10.44 26.52 3.37
C GLY A 492 -11.75 26.04 4.00
N ALA A 493 -12.86 26.04 3.24
CA ALA A 493 -14.13 25.52 3.74
C ALA A 493 -14.00 24.02 4.08
N LEU A 494 -14.20 23.67 5.35
CA LEU A 494 -14.23 22.29 5.87
C LEU A 494 -15.65 21.97 6.32
N ASP A 495 -16.60 21.96 5.39
CA ASP A 495 -17.99 21.62 5.70
C ASP A 495 -18.04 20.18 6.26
N GLY A 496 -18.42 20.05 7.54
CA GLY A 496 -18.67 18.77 8.20
C GLY A 496 -17.49 18.11 8.93
N LEU A 497 -16.25 18.61 8.82
CA LEU A 497 -15.11 18.06 9.58
C LEU A 497 -15.00 18.71 10.96
N VAL A 498 -14.82 17.89 12.00
CA VAL A 498 -14.73 18.35 13.39
C VAL A 498 -13.33 18.10 13.93
N LEU A 499 -12.62 19.15 14.35
CA LEU A 499 -11.41 19.02 15.17
C LEU A 499 -11.82 18.71 16.61
N GLY A 500 -11.65 17.46 17.04
CA GLY A 500 -12.05 16.97 18.36
C GLY A 500 -11.00 17.13 19.45
N GLY A 501 -9.71 17.27 19.09
CA GLY A 501 -8.65 17.44 20.08
C GLY A 501 -7.33 17.96 19.53
N LEU A 502 -6.50 18.43 20.45
CA LEU A 502 -5.16 18.95 20.18
C LEU A 502 -4.18 18.40 21.23
N ARG A 503 -3.06 17.85 20.77
CA ARG A 503 -1.89 17.48 21.59
C ARG A 503 -0.73 18.36 21.20
N VAL A 504 -0.13 19.06 22.16
CA VAL A 504 1.01 19.95 21.94
C VAL A 504 2.18 19.44 22.76
N PHE A 505 3.25 19.04 22.07
CA PHE A 505 4.50 18.58 22.66
C PHE A 505 5.50 19.74 22.77
N GLY A 506 6.36 19.70 23.79
CA GLY A 506 7.39 20.71 23.99
C GLY A 506 6.89 22.01 24.62
N VAL A 507 5.74 22.00 25.30
CA VAL A 507 5.23 23.18 26.01
C VAL A 507 6.09 23.41 27.26
N PRO A 508 6.82 24.54 27.37
CA PRO A 508 7.89 24.66 28.37
C PRO A 508 7.40 24.76 29.82
N SER A 509 6.14 25.19 30.02
CA SER A 509 5.55 25.39 31.34
C SER A 509 4.02 25.18 31.31
N PRO A 510 3.40 24.75 32.41
CA PRO A 510 1.95 24.54 32.47
C PRO A 510 1.15 25.79 32.06
N PRO A 511 0.23 25.70 31.08
CA PRO A 511 -0.61 26.84 30.71
C PRO A 511 -1.61 27.15 31.83
N ARG A 512 -1.75 28.44 32.17
CA ARG A 512 -2.79 28.89 33.14
C ARG A 512 -4.19 28.81 32.54
N TYR A 513 -4.30 29.13 31.25
CA TYR A 513 -5.55 29.15 30.49
C TYR A 513 -5.27 28.67 29.07
N VAL A 514 -6.24 27.95 28.49
CA VAL A 514 -6.27 27.60 27.06
C VAL A 514 -7.49 28.26 26.44
N TRP A 515 -7.34 28.82 25.24
CA TRP A 515 -8.39 29.53 24.52
C TRP A 515 -8.57 28.93 23.13
N ALA A 516 -9.82 28.82 22.68
CA ALA A 516 -10.18 28.45 21.33
C ALA A 516 -11.23 29.44 20.82
N ASN A 517 -10.95 30.12 19.70
CA ASN A 517 -11.83 31.14 19.10
C ASN A 517 -12.34 32.19 20.13
N GLY A 518 -11.43 32.68 20.98
CA GLY A 518 -11.75 33.67 22.03
C GLY A 518 -12.52 33.12 23.24
N LYS A 519 -12.84 31.81 23.28
CA LYS A 519 -13.51 31.16 24.42
C LYS A 519 -12.54 30.32 25.21
N LYS A 520 -12.65 30.36 26.53
CA LYS A 520 -11.81 29.55 27.42
C LYS A 520 -12.19 28.07 27.33
N VAL A 521 -11.18 27.23 27.11
CA VAL A 521 -11.29 25.76 27.13
C VAL A 521 -11.04 25.31 28.57
N TRP A 522 -11.96 24.52 29.10
CA TRP A 522 -11.90 24.03 30.48
C TRP A 522 -11.40 22.59 30.58
N ASP A 523 -11.51 21.82 29.51
CA ASP A 523 -11.07 20.42 29.43
C ASP A 523 -9.69 20.34 28.77
N PHE A 524 -8.65 20.64 29.56
CA PHE A 524 -7.26 20.47 29.17
C PHE A 524 -6.43 19.87 30.30
N SER A 525 -5.38 19.15 29.95
CA SER A 525 -4.40 18.60 30.87
C SER A 525 -2.99 18.98 30.44
N TYR A 526 -2.08 18.99 31.42
CA TYR A 526 -0.66 19.21 31.21
C TYR A 526 0.13 18.19 32.01
N GLN A 527 1.01 17.46 31.33
CA GLN A 527 1.92 16.50 31.94
C GLN A 527 3.30 17.15 32.09
N THR A 528 3.70 17.40 33.33
CA THR A 528 4.96 18.11 33.62
C THR A 528 6.20 17.33 33.20
N ASP A 529 6.18 16.01 33.34
CA ASP A 529 7.33 15.15 33.07
C ASP A 529 7.65 15.05 31.57
N THR A 530 6.61 14.97 30.74
CA THR A 530 6.72 14.86 29.27
C THR A 530 6.60 16.22 28.56
N LYS A 531 6.23 17.30 29.28
CA LYS A 531 5.95 18.63 28.72
C LYS A 531 4.88 18.62 27.63
N VAL A 532 3.86 17.78 27.83
CA VAL A 532 2.72 17.61 26.91
C VAL A 532 1.51 18.35 27.43
N SER A 533 0.89 19.16 26.58
CA SER A 533 -0.44 19.72 26.82
C SER A 533 -1.47 19.07 25.91
N CYS A 534 -2.55 18.56 26.47
CA CYS A 534 -3.68 17.98 25.74
C CYS A 534 -4.92 18.82 25.99
N SER A 535 -5.73 19.07 24.95
CA SER A 535 -7.04 19.71 25.11
C SER A 535 -8.09 19.00 24.27
N CYS A 536 -9.29 18.86 24.83
CA CYS A 536 -10.45 18.32 24.12
C CYS A 536 -11.32 19.48 23.65
N LEU A 537 -11.55 19.56 22.35
CA LEU A 537 -12.33 20.62 21.72
C LEU A 537 -13.75 20.08 21.46
N ARG A 538 -14.49 19.77 22.54
CA ARG A 538 -15.78 19.05 22.44
C ARG A 538 -16.89 19.82 21.72
N TYR A 539 -16.76 21.13 21.55
CA TYR A 539 -17.77 21.97 20.89
C TYR A 539 -17.06 23.22 20.39
N LEU A 540 -16.71 23.35 19.10
CA LEU A 540 -16.40 24.67 18.49
C LEU A 540 -16.16 24.70 16.98
N TYR A 541 -16.39 23.62 16.22
CA TYR A 541 -16.23 23.65 14.77
C TYR A 541 -17.45 23.00 14.07
N ARG A 542 -18.46 23.81 13.80
CA ARG A 542 -19.18 23.77 12.52
C ARG A 542 -18.72 25.03 11.80
N VAL A 543 -17.86 24.89 10.81
CA VAL A 543 -17.64 25.99 9.85
C VAL A 543 -18.97 26.09 9.11
N GLN A 544 -19.71 27.19 9.28
CA GLN A 544 -20.88 27.50 8.46
C GLN A 544 -20.46 28.59 7.49
N ASN A 545 -20.90 28.44 6.24
CA ASN A 545 -20.72 29.34 5.09
C ASN A 545 -20.88 30.83 5.41
#